data_AF-A0A9E3IN16-F1
#
_entry.id   AF-A0A9E3IN16-F1
#
_cell.length_a   1.000
_cell.length_b   1.000
_cell.length_c   1.000
_cell.angle_alpha   90.00
_cell.angle_beta   90.00
_cell.angle_gamma   90.00
#
_symmetry.space_group_name_H-M   'P 1'
#
loop_
_entity.id
_entity.type
_entity.pdbx_description
1 polymer ?
#
loop_
_entity_poly.entity_id
_entity_poly.type
_entity_poly.pdbx_seq_one_letter_code
_entity_poly.pdbx_strand_id
1 'polypeptide(L)'
;MNSHLVRRLRASTLLGAVLGMAPMILGQDQEVSGNLFIAGDIEVDGNALSFGTRTDGSTAPGLALLYSDGVTSTLCFNATHLSTNWVWQRSGMPQLKLDSDNKLQLFDQSIVPVVKISLDPSGSSSFAEPVQFASNVTINGVLTLPNQNAATNASVLTFGLANQIYQRKDDSNIALGLDAFADVSLADNTAIGAAASATGGSATAIGPVACATGYRSTALGVGVTANSDYSTVIGSNLHDSGYNSVTIGTSDDSQVSGNVLLAPQGGNVGIGTTSPSFPLVVSGIGTYSGYGLNQIQVTSPGTEAGINLINTGPGGRSYNLFSTSDISGVGGGKFMIGDAAIGVSRLTINASGNVGLGIIDPTEKLEVAGNIKASGSVSAPTMTAGKIRVAESGDLSMGEFTAVPEGQPAPAF
;
A
#
# COMPACT_ATOMS: atom_id res chain seq x y z
N MET A 1 55.75 49.61 31.96
CA MET A 1 55.71 50.53 30.80
C MET A 1 56.69 49.99 29.76
N ASN A 2 56.22 49.15 28.84
CA ASN A 2 57.02 48.65 27.73
C ASN A 2 56.60 49.41 26.47
N SER A 3 57.41 50.38 26.04
CA SER A 3 57.22 51.10 24.79
C SER A 3 57.81 50.27 23.64
N HIS A 4 56.96 49.73 22.77
CA HIS A 4 57.39 49.09 21.52
C HIS A 4 58.00 50.14 20.59
N LEU A 5 59.24 49.92 20.14
CA LEU A 5 59.89 50.71 19.10
C LEU A 5 59.29 50.31 17.73
N VAL A 6 58.46 51.18 17.16
CA VAL A 6 58.07 51.11 15.74
C VAL A 6 59.25 51.59 14.89
N ARG A 7 59.89 50.69 14.13
CA ARG A 7 61.02 51.04 13.26
C ARG A 7 60.50 51.41 11.87
N ARG A 8 60.20 52.70 11.66
CA ARG A 8 59.91 53.24 10.32
C ARG A 8 61.18 53.25 9.46
N LEU A 9 61.25 52.36 8.46
CA LEU A 9 62.25 52.44 7.40
C LEU A 9 61.79 53.48 6.38
N ARG A 10 62.35 54.70 6.45
CA ARG A 10 62.23 55.66 5.33
C ARG A 10 63.20 55.25 4.24
N ALA A 11 62.69 54.92 3.06
CA ALA A 11 63.51 54.83 1.86
C ALA A 11 64.09 56.22 1.57
N SER A 12 65.39 56.39 1.77
CA SER A 12 66.11 57.63 1.47
C SER A 12 66.14 57.85 -0.05
N THR A 13 65.61 59.00 -0.46
CA THR A 13 65.94 59.76 -1.68
C THR A 13 66.69 59.00 -2.79
N LEU A 14 65.97 58.63 -3.85
CA LEU A 14 66.58 58.43 -5.17
C LEU A 14 65.96 59.45 -6.14
N LEU A 15 66.76 60.44 -6.49
CA LEU A 15 66.48 61.42 -7.54
C LEU A 15 66.68 60.70 -8.89
N GLY A 16 65.62 60.51 -9.67
CA GLY A 16 65.77 59.99 -11.04
C GLY A 16 64.49 59.56 -11.73
N ALA A 17 63.96 60.45 -12.55
CA ALA A 17 63.01 60.22 -13.65
C ALA A 17 61.58 59.76 -13.30
N VAL A 18 60.68 60.74 -13.28
CA VAL A 18 59.25 60.55 -13.56
C VAL A 18 59.12 60.07 -15.01
N LEU A 19 58.79 58.79 -15.20
CA LEU A 19 58.10 58.32 -16.40
C LEU A 19 56.70 57.90 -15.96
N GLY A 20 55.71 58.69 -16.40
CA GLY A 20 54.31 58.44 -16.12
C GLY A 20 53.92 57.05 -16.63
N MET A 21 53.57 56.17 -15.70
CA MET A 21 52.80 54.99 -16.03
C MET A 21 51.37 55.27 -15.58
N ALA A 22 50.46 55.29 -16.55
CA ALA A 22 49.03 55.31 -16.29
C ALA A 22 48.66 54.17 -15.33
N PRO A 23 47.61 54.32 -14.49
CA PRO A 23 47.14 53.24 -13.64
C PRO A 23 46.95 51.98 -14.48
N MET A 24 47.61 50.90 -14.08
CA MET A 24 47.53 49.60 -14.74
C MET A 24 46.12 49.06 -14.51
N ILE A 25 45.25 49.24 -15.50
CA ILE A 25 43.95 48.59 -15.54
C ILE A 25 44.23 47.14 -15.94
N LEU A 26 44.26 46.25 -14.93
CA LEU A 26 44.33 44.82 -15.15
C LEU A 26 43.00 44.37 -15.76
N GLY A 27 43.04 43.95 -17.03
CA GLY A 27 41.96 43.14 -17.61
C GLY A 27 41.90 41.77 -16.95
N GLN A 28 40.73 41.11 -17.01
CA GLN A 28 40.53 39.82 -16.36
C GLN A 28 41.56 38.78 -16.82
N ASP A 29 42.06 38.03 -15.85
CA ASP A 29 42.99 36.89 -15.97
C ASP A 29 44.37 37.21 -16.55
N GLN A 30 45.16 38.03 -15.84
CA GLN A 30 46.60 38.12 -16.01
C GLN A 30 47.35 37.67 -14.76
N GLU A 31 48.23 36.69 -14.92
CA GLU A 31 49.17 36.27 -13.89
C GLU A 31 50.35 37.25 -13.86
N VAL A 32 50.48 38.03 -12.79
CA VAL A 32 51.62 38.94 -12.61
C VAL A 32 52.76 38.16 -11.98
N SER A 33 53.74 37.74 -12.78
CA SER A 33 55.02 37.21 -12.29
C SER A 33 56.12 38.27 -12.43
N GLY A 34 56.77 38.58 -11.31
CA GLY A 34 57.77 39.64 -11.18
C GLY A 34 57.93 40.07 -9.72
N ASN A 35 59.01 40.81 -9.42
CA ASN A 35 59.18 41.40 -8.10
C ASN A 35 58.11 42.46 -7.88
N LEU A 36 57.31 42.33 -6.83
CA LEU A 36 56.29 43.30 -6.44
C LEU A 36 56.98 44.58 -5.94
N PHE A 37 57.01 45.61 -6.79
CA PHE A 37 57.48 46.94 -6.42
C PHE A 37 56.37 47.72 -5.72
N ILE A 38 56.53 47.94 -4.42
CA ILE A 38 55.60 48.74 -3.61
C ILE A 38 56.10 50.18 -3.62
N ALA A 39 55.32 51.09 -4.20
CA ALA A 39 55.59 52.53 -4.11
C ALA A 39 54.85 53.09 -2.89
N GLY A 40 55.57 53.29 -1.78
CA GLY A 40 55.04 53.84 -0.53
C GLY A 40 55.73 53.30 0.71
N ASP A 41 55.31 53.76 1.89
CA ASP A 41 55.81 53.25 3.17
C ASP A 41 55.29 51.83 3.39
N ILE A 42 56.22 50.88 3.61
CA ILE A 42 55.91 49.55 4.15
C ILE A 42 56.11 49.64 5.65
N GLU A 43 55.04 49.56 6.43
CA GLU A 43 55.13 49.50 7.88
C GLU A 43 55.24 48.03 8.30
N VAL A 44 56.42 47.62 8.75
CA VAL A 44 56.69 46.28 9.29
C VAL A 44 56.71 46.40 10.80
N ASP A 45 55.62 45.99 11.46
CA ASP A 45 55.55 45.93 12.92
C ASP A 45 55.65 44.46 13.36
N GLY A 46 56.81 44.09 13.90
CA GLY A 46 57.12 42.70 14.26
C GLY A 46 57.17 41.76 13.05
N ASN A 47 56.44 40.63 13.12
CA ASN A 47 56.44 39.56 12.10
C ASN A 47 55.36 39.75 11.01
N ALA A 48 54.80 40.95 10.86
CA ALA A 48 53.74 41.23 9.88
C ALA A 48 54.31 41.97 8.65
N LEU A 49 53.94 41.50 7.45
CA LEU A 49 54.13 42.22 6.18
C LEU A 49 52.76 42.71 5.72
N SER A 50 52.48 44.01 5.87
CA SER A 50 51.27 44.64 5.35
C SER A 50 51.55 45.33 4.01
N PHE A 51 50.64 45.17 3.04
CA PHE A 51 50.66 45.92 1.79
C PHE A 51 49.54 46.97 1.82
N GLY A 52 49.90 48.25 1.63
CA GLY A 52 48.98 49.40 1.70
C GLY A 52 49.01 50.17 3.03
N THR A 53 48.43 51.37 3.06
CA THR A 53 48.28 52.15 4.30
C THR A 53 47.15 51.57 5.14
N ARG A 54 47.52 50.94 6.27
CA ARG A 54 46.55 50.48 7.26
C ARG A 54 46.05 51.69 8.07
N THR A 55 44.85 52.18 7.78
CA THR A 55 44.30 53.42 8.38
C THR A 55 43.53 53.19 9.69
N ASP A 56 43.43 51.95 10.17
CA ASP A 56 42.56 51.57 11.29
C ASP A 56 43.29 51.38 12.65
N GLY A 57 44.63 51.44 12.69
CA GLY A 57 45.41 51.33 13.93
C GLY A 57 45.51 49.92 14.56
N SER A 58 45.15 48.85 13.84
CA SER A 58 45.15 47.47 14.36
C SER A 58 46.50 46.75 14.23
N THR A 59 46.84 45.91 15.21
CA THR A 59 48.11 45.12 15.29
C THR A 59 48.02 43.72 14.65
N ALA A 60 46.91 43.36 14.00
CA ALA A 60 46.74 42.06 13.37
C ALA A 60 47.38 42.00 11.96
N PRO A 61 48.13 40.94 11.60
CA PRO A 61 48.69 40.79 10.25
C PRO A 61 47.57 40.66 9.21
N GLY A 62 47.73 41.28 8.05
CA GLY A 62 46.67 41.29 7.03
C GLY A 62 47.03 42.00 5.73
N LEU A 63 46.13 41.88 4.75
CA LEU A 63 46.18 42.56 3.46
C LEU A 63 45.05 43.58 3.38
N ALA A 64 45.34 44.82 2.96
CA ALA A 64 44.36 45.88 2.76
C ALA A 64 44.34 46.34 1.30
N LEU A 65 43.14 46.48 0.73
CA LEU A 65 42.89 47.06 -0.58
C LEU A 65 41.99 48.29 -0.39
N LEU A 66 42.45 49.45 -0.85
CA LEU A 66 41.69 50.69 -0.83
C LEU A 66 41.19 50.99 -2.24
N TYR A 67 39.89 51.15 -2.39
CA TYR A 67 39.25 51.49 -3.66
C TYR A 67 39.17 53.01 -3.84
N SER A 68 39.08 53.45 -5.10
CA SER A 68 39.00 54.88 -5.45
C SER A 68 37.73 55.59 -4.97
N ASP A 69 36.71 54.82 -4.58
CA ASP A 69 35.46 55.29 -3.97
C ASP A 69 35.55 55.46 -2.45
N GLY A 70 36.73 55.21 -1.84
CA GLY A 70 36.96 55.32 -0.41
C GLY A 70 36.58 54.08 0.39
N VAL A 71 36.10 53.01 -0.24
CA VAL A 71 35.84 51.72 0.42
C VAL A 71 37.16 51.00 0.69
N THR A 72 37.27 50.33 1.83
CA THR A 72 38.43 49.48 2.16
C THR A 72 38.00 48.02 2.30
N SER A 73 38.70 47.11 1.62
CA SER A 73 38.60 45.66 1.85
C SER A 73 39.84 45.18 2.58
N THR A 74 39.68 44.51 3.72
CA THR A 74 40.79 43.99 4.52
C THR A 74 40.63 42.50 4.76
N LEU A 75 41.66 41.72 4.46
CA LEU A 75 41.82 40.35 4.95
C LEU A 75 42.70 40.39 6.19
N CYS A 76 42.15 40.09 7.35
CA CYS A 76 42.89 40.02 8.61
C CYS A 76 43.11 38.56 9.01
N PHE A 77 44.36 38.20 9.29
CA PHE A 77 44.75 36.93 9.89
C PHE A 77 44.88 37.10 11.40
N ASN A 78 44.50 36.09 12.18
CA ASN A 78 44.71 36.13 13.62
C ASN A 78 46.21 36.07 13.95
N ALA A 79 46.67 36.89 14.90
CA ALA A 79 48.07 37.26 15.13
C ALA A 79 48.98 36.15 15.74
N THR A 80 48.59 34.87 15.64
CA THR A 80 49.42 33.75 16.08
C THR A 80 49.54 32.72 14.97
N HIS A 81 50.78 32.31 14.66
CA HIS A 81 51.15 31.38 13.57
C HIS A 81 50.53 29.96 13.68
N LEU A 82 49.66 29.74 14.66
CA LEU A 82 48.97 28.48 14.97
C LEU A 82 47.47 28.53 14.67
N SER A 83 46.90 29.68 14.29
CA SER A 83 45.48 29.82 13.98
C SER A 83 45.27 29.88 12.46
N THR A 84 44.34 29.07 11.96
CA THR A 84 43.86 29.10 10.56
C THR A 84 42.78 30.17 10.33
N ASN A 85 42.41 30.94 11.36
CA ASN A 85 41.26 31.84 11.32
C ASN A 85 41.60 33.12 10.59
N TRP A 86 40.67 33.55 9.74
CA TRP A 86 40.76 34.82 9.04
C TRP A 86 39.38 35.42 8.84
N VAL A 87 39.34 36.74 8.72
CA VAL A 87 38.12 37.47 8.37
C VAL A 87 38.43 38.40 7.22
N TRP A 88 37.68 38.25 6.14
CA TRP A 88 37.56 39.26 5.11
C TRP A 88 36.47 40.25 5.50
N GLN A 89 36.83 41.52 5.56
CA GLN A 89 35.96 42.62 5.93
C GLN A 89 35.90 43.67 4.83
N ARG A 90 34.74 44.32 4.69
CA ARG A 90 34.53 45.49 3.84
C ARG A 90 34.09 46.65 4.71
N SER A 91 34.85 47.73 4.75
CA SER A 91 34.62 48.90 5.61
C SER A 91 34.41 48.53 7.09
N GLY A 92 35.21 47.59 7.60
CA GLY A 92 35.14 47.10 8.99
C GLY A 92 34.08 46.00 9.24
N MET A 93 33.24 45.67 8.25
CA MET A 93 32.15 44.71 8.40
C MET A 93 32.55 43.34 7.84
N PRO A 94 32.41 42.22 8.59
CA PRO A 94 32.73 40.88 8.09
C PRO A 94 31.88 40.53 6.87
N GLN A 95 32.52 39.91 5.87
CA GLN A 95 31.88 39.41 4.65
C GLN A 95 32.08 37.89 4.53
N LEU A 96 33.27 37.42 4.87
CA LEU A 96 33.64 36.02 4.89
C LEU A 96 34.58 35.74 6.06
N LYS A 97 34.36 34.65 6.78
CA LYS A 97 35.19 34.27 7.94
C LYS A 97 35.49 32.78 7.91
N LEU A 98 36.73 32.42 8.19
CA LEU A 98 37.08 31.10 8.70
C LEU A 98 37.24 31.23 10.22
N ASP A 99 36.38 30.56 10.99
CA ASP A 99 36.40 30.61 12.45
C ASP A 99 37.33 29.56 13.09
N SER A 100 37.41 29.55 14.43
CA SER A 100 38.26 28.64 15.20
C SER A 100 37.90 27.17 15.06
N ASP A 101 36.69 26.87 14.58
CA ASP A 101 36.20 25.52 14.40
C ASP A 101 36.34 25.07 12.94
N ASN A 102 37.08 25.82 12.12
CA ASN A 102 37.25 25.65 10.67
C ASN A 102 35.94 25.77 9.87
N LYS A 103 34.95 26.51 10.37
CA LYS A 103 33.73 26.79 9.61
C LYS A 103 33.92 28.01 8.72
N LEU A 104 33.51 27.90 7.46
CA LEU A 104 33.49 29.02 6.53
C LEU A 104 32.12 29.70 6.56
N GLN A 105 32.09 30.95 7.02
CA GLN A 105 30.87 31.72 7.24
C GLN A 105 30.77 32.89 6.26
N LEU A 106 29.71 32.95 5.46
CA LEU A 106 29.34 34.12 4.66
C LEU A 106 28.34 34.97 5.43
N PHE A 107 28.58 36.28 5.45
CA PHE A 107 27.72 37.27 6.09
C PHE A 107 26.92 38.05 5.05
N ASP A 108 25.77 38.59 5.46
CA ASP A 108 25.08 39.59 4.66
C ASP A 108 25.77 40.98 4.73
N GLN A 109 25.30 41.92 3.90
CA GLN A 109 25.78 43.31 3.86
C GLN A 109 24.89 44.25 4.68
N SER A 110 24.18 43.73 5.68
CA SER A 110 23.35 44.56 6.55
C SER A 110 24.20 45.42 7.50
N ILE A 111 23.60 46.42 8.14
CA ILE A 111 24.27 47.31 9.10
C ILE A 111 24.80 46.53 10.33
N VAL A 112 24.28 45.33 10.60
CA VAL A 112 24.78 44.40 11.61
C VAL A 112 24.91 43.01 10.96
N PRO A 113 26.08 42.60 10.48
CA PRO A 113 26.19 41.46 9.58
C PRO A 113 25.83 40.17 10.30
N VAL A 114 24.94 39.38 9.70
CA VAL A 114 24.53 38.06 10.22
C VAL A 114 25.05 36.97 9.30
N VAL A 115 25.46 35.83 9.87
CA VAL A 115 25.85 34.65 9.10
C VAL A 115 24.65 34.13 8.32
N LYS A 116 24.73 34.15 6.98
CA LYS A 116 23.69 33.61 6.09
C LYS A 116 24.00 32.21 5.61
N ILE A 117 25.28 31.88 5.48
CA ILE A 117 25.73 30.53 5.11
C ILE A 117 26.87 30.17 6.06
N SER A 118 26.78 29.00 6.69
CA SER A 118 27.88 28.42 7.45
C SER A 118 28.19 27.07 6.84
N LEU A 119 29.37 26.93 6.24
CA LEU A 119 29.88 25.66 5.74
C LEU A 119 30.74 25.03 6.82
N ASP A 120 30.26 23.89 7.33
CA ASP A 120 30.92 23.12 8.37
C ASP A 120 31.47 21.82 7.75
N PRO A 121 32.81 21.65 7.70
CA PRO A 121 33.42 20.46 7.13
C PRO A 121 33.10 19.18 7.93
N SER A 122 32.58 19.29 9.16
CA SER A 122 32.10 18.13 9.93
C SER A 122 30.67 17.70 9.57
N GLY A 123 30.03 18.36 8.59
CA GLY A 123 28.73 17.97 8.03
C GLY A 123 27.52 18.76 8.53
N SER A 124 27.69 19.73 9.42
CA SER A 124 26.59 20.55 9.98
C SER A 124 26.44 21.92 9.29
N SER A 125 26.60 21.95 7.97
CA SER A 125 26.46 23.19 7.19
C SER A 125 25.02 23.72 7.26
N SER A 126 24.84 25.04 7.36
CA SER A 126 23.53 25.67 7.53
C SER A 126 23.35 26.90 6.64
N PHE A 127 22.09 27.17 6.30
CA PHE A 127 21.63 28.38 5.60
C PHE A 127 20.61 29.07 6.49
N ALA A 128 20.74 30.37 6.70
CA ALA A 128 19.84 31.13 7.56
C ALA A 128 18.44 31.32 6.97
N GLU A 129 18.30 31.16 5.65
CA GLU A 129 17.04 31.23 4.93
C GLU A 129 16.80 29.92 4.15
N PRO A 130 15.54 29.57 3.83
CA PRO A 130 15.25 28.43 2.98
C PRO A 130 15.95 28.52 1.63
N VAL A 131 16.71 27.49 1.25
CA VAL A 131 17.31 27.40 -0.08
C VAL A 131 16.20 27.09 -1.08
N GLN A 132 15.88 28.06 -1.94
CA GLN A 132 14.93 27.89 -3.03
C GLN A 132 15.69 27.42 -4.28
N PHE A 133 15.36 26.24 -4.78
CA PHE A 133 15.91 25.73 -6.03
C PHE A 133 14.95 26.02 -7.17
N ALA A 134 15.42 26.66 -8.24
CA ALA A 134 14.61 27.00 -9.42
C ALA A 134 14.21 25.78 -10.27
N SER A 135 14.76 24.60 -9.95
CA SER A 135 14.54 23.33 -10.65
C SER A 135 14.73 22.14 -9.71
N ASN A 136 14.48 20.94 -10.23
CA ASN A 136 14.73 19.69 -9.50
C ASN A 136 16.17 19.61 -8.99
N VAL A 137 16.33 19.12 -7.76
CA VAL A 137 17.62 18.81 -7.16
C VAL A 137 17.86 17.31 -7.27
N THR A 138 18.88 16.92 -8.02
CA THR A 138 19.34 15.52 -8.06
C THR A 138 20.42 15.33 -7.00
N ILE A 139 20.16 14.49 -6.00
CA ILE A 139 21.13 14.14 -4.95
C ILE A 139 21.71 12.77 -5.26
N ASN A 140 22.97 12.73 -5.69
CA ASN A 140 23.71 11.48 -5.92
C ASN A 140 24.32 10.98 -4.60
N GLY A 141 23.48 10.61 -3.64
CA GLY A 141 23.89 10.20 -2.29
C GLY A 141 22.73 10.08 -1.30
N VAL A 142 23.06 9.96 -0.01
CA VAL A 142 22.09 9.90 1.09
C VAL A 142 21.68 11.31 1.51
N LEU A 143 20.37 11.61 1.48
CA LEU A 143 19.82 12.85 2.01
C LEU A 143 19.44 12.64 3.49
N THR A 144 20.23 13.21 4.40
CA THR A 144 19.92 13.24 5.83
C THR A 144 19.31 14.59 6.18
N LEU A 145 18.04 14.62 6.57
CA LEU A 145 17.35 15.85 7.00
C LEU A 145 17.58 16.09 8.51
N PRO A 146 18.06 17.28 8.94
CA PRO A 146 18.20 17.60 10.35
C PRO A 146 16.83 17.66 11.06
N ASN A 147 16.78 17.25 12.34
CA ASN A 147 15.58 17.13 13.19
C ASN A 147 14.74 15.84 13.06
N GLN A 148 15.39 14.72 12.72
CA GLN A 148 14.83 13.39 12.97
C GLN A 148 15.17 13.00 14.42
N ASN A 149 14.29 13.33 15.37
CA ASN A 149 14.43 12.91 16.76
C ASN A 149 14.22 11.38 16.82
N ALA A 150 15.31 10.63 16.62
CA ALA A 150 15.33 9.18 16.59
C ALA A 150 15.18 8.62 18.01
N ALA A 151 13.94 8.52 18.48
CA ALA A 151 13.60 7.69 19.65
C ALA A 151 12.80 6.44 19.27
N THR A 152 12.34 6.30 18.03
CA THR A 152 11.63 5.11 17.54
C THR A 152 12.08 4.77 16.11
N ASN A 153 12.26 3.48 15.83
CA ASN A 153 12.83 2.91 14.60
C ASN A 153 11.93 3.05 13.34
N ALA A 154 11.28 4.19 13.14
CA ALA A 154 10.57 4.54 11.92
C ALA A 154 11.12 5.87 11.39
N SER A 155 11.73 5.84 10.21
CA SER A 155 12.13 7.06 9.50
C SER A 155 10.85 7.73 8.98
N VAL A 156 10.30 8.67 9.74
CA VAL A 156 9.05 9.36 9.39
C VAL A 156 9.34 10.42 8.32
N LEU A 157 9.02 10.10 7.07
CA LEU A 157 8.72 11.11 6.07
C LEU A 157 7.31 11.64 6.36
N THR A 158 7.21 12.76 7.07
CA THR A 158 5.92 13.41 7.32
C THR A 158 5.48 14.13 6.04
N PHE A 159 4.43 13.64 5.37
CA PHE A 159 3.85 14.33 4.22
C PHE A 159 3.06 15.56 4.68
N GLY A 160 3.69 16.72 4.67
CA GLY A 160 3.04 17.99 4.32
C GLY A 160 3.17 18.19 2.81
N LEU A 161 2.08 18.59 2.15
CA LEU A 161 1.90 18.62 0.70
C LEU A 161 3.13 19.11 -0.10
N ALA A 162 3.52 18.27 -1.09
CA ALA A 162 4.53 18.44 -2.15
C ALA A 162 5.94 17.84 -1.91
N ASN A 163 6.25 16.83 -2.74
CA ASN A 163 7.54 16.26 -3.14
C ASN A 163 8.14 15.03 -2.42
N GLN A 164 8.08 13.91 -3.17
CA GLN A 164 9.06 12.84 -3.45
C GLN A 164 9.63 11.97 -2.30
N ILE A 165 9.58 10.66 -2.55
CA ILE A 165 9.81 9.53 -1.63
C ILE A 165 11.30 9.19 -1.52
N TYR A 166 11.78 8.89 -0.31
CA TYR A 166 13.14 8.42 -0.03
C TYR A 166 13.16 6.90 0.14
N GLN A 167 14.02 6.19 -0.60
CA GLN A 167 14.29 4.75 -0.44
C GLN A 167 15.68 4.55 0.19
N ARG A 168 15.81 3.70 1.22
CA ARG A 168 17.13 3.25 1.69
C ARG A 168 17.66 2.14 0.77
N LYS A 169 18.99 2.10 0.63
CA LYS A 169 19.71 1.30 -0.37
C LYS A 169 19.70 -0.21 -0.13
N ASP A 170 19.43 -0.64 1.10
CA ASP A 170 19.66 -2.04 1.50
C ASP A 170 18.39 -2.77 1.95
N ASP A 171 17.26 -2.06 2.17
CA ASP A 171 15.96 -2.64 2.51
C ASP A 171 14.83 -1.92 1.74
N SER A 172 14.10 -2.60 0.86
CA SER A 172 13.02 -2.02 0.03
C SER A 172 11.73 -1.68 0.81
N ASN A 173 11.84 -1.42 2.12
CA ASN A 173 10.71 -1.17 3.00
C ASN A 173 10.11 0.22 2.79
N ILE A 174 8.78 0.32 2.82
CA ILE A 174 8.01 1.56 2.70
C ILE A 174 7.15 1.72 3.95
N ALA A 175 7.31 2.81 4.70
CA ALA A 175 6.43 3.17 5.82
C ALA A 175 5.95 4.63 5.66
N LEU A 176 4.66 4.85 5.43
CA LEU A 176 4.08 6.15 5.14
C LEU A 176 2.81 6.38 5.96
N GLY A 177 2.82 7.33 6.90
CA GLY A 177 1.70 7.65 7.76
C GLY A 177 2.12 7.82 9.22
N LEU A 178 1.31 8.53 10.01
CA LEU A 178 1.53 8.64 11.45
C LEU A 178 1.55 7.24 12.06
N ASP A 179 2.62 6.89 12.78
CA ASP A 179 2.83 5.56 13.40
C ASP A 179 2.79 4.36 12.42
N ALA A 180 2.96 4.58 11.12
CA ALA A 180 3.12 3.49 10.16
C ALA A 180 4.43 2.73 10.45
N PHE A 181 4.37 1.41 10.47
CA PHE A 181 5.49 0.53 10.78
C PHE A 181 5.69 -0.52 9.70
N ALA A 182 6.85 -0.49 9.04
CA ALA A 182 7.32 -1.58 8.19
C ALA A 182 8.57 -2.17 8.85
N ASP A 183 8.51 -3.45 9.22
CA ASP A 183 9.63 -4.11 9.92
C ASP A 183 10.84 -4.21 8.99
N VAL A 184 11.96 -3.61 9.41
CA VAL A 184 13.20 -3.59 8.62
C VAL A 184 14.01 -4.88 8.72
N SER A 185 13.74 -5.73 9.71
CA SER A 185 14.43 -7.01 9.85
C SER A 185 14.04 -8.02 8.76
N LEU A 186 12.92 -7.75 8.09
CA LEU A 186 12.37 -8.55 7.00
C LEU A 186 12.19 -7.61 5.80
N ALA A 187 12.95 -7.80 4.73
CA ALA A 187 12.92 -6.89 3.58
C ALA A 187 11.54 -6.86 2.86
N ASP A 188 11.33 -5.82 2.04
CA ASP A 188 10.23 -5.65 1.07
C ASP A 188 8.81 -5.46 1.67
N ASN A 189 8.69 -5.00 2.91
CA ASN A 189 7.42 -4.63 3.54
C ASN A 189 6.92 -3.25 3.07
N THR A 190 5.60 -3.10 2.93
CA THR A 190 4.94 -1.82 2.63
C THR A 190 3.84 -1.55 3.66
N ALA A 191 3.93 -0.47 4.42
CA ALA A 191 2.94 0.02 5.36
C ALA A 191 2.52 1.45 4.99
N ILE A 192 1.26 1.66 4.62
CA ILE A 192 0.74 2.98 4.20
C ILE A 192 -0.58 3.26 4.92
N GLY A 193 -0.63 4.31 5.74
CA GLY A 193 -1.80 4.68 6.54
C GLY A 193 -1.45 4.91 8.01
N ALA A 194 -2.30 5.64 8.73
CA ALA A 194 -2.10 5.86 10.15
C ALA A 194 -2.11 4.52 10.91
N ALA A 195 -1.05 4.24 11.67
CA ALA A 195 -0.83 2.97 12.39
C ALA A 195 -0.92 1.70 11.51
N ALA A 196 -0.68 1.82 10.19
CA ALA A 196 -0.54 0.64 9.33
C ALA A 196 0.73 -0.14 9.71
N SER A 197 0.67 -1.46 9.79
CA SER A 197 1.77 -2.31 10.25
C SER A 197 2.02 -3.48 9.28
N ALA A 198 3.20 -3.52 8.66
CA ALA A 198 3.65 -4.62 7.81
C ALA A 198 4.90 -5.27 8.41
N THR A 199 4.76 -6.49 8.93
CA THR A 199 5.83 -7.16 9.71
C THR A 199 6.12 -8.59 9.25
N GLY A 200 5.47 -9.07 8.19
CA GLY A 200 5.61 -10.46 7.74
C GLY A 200 6.83 -10.75 6.86
N GLY A 201 7.48 -9.74 6.30
CA GLY A 201 8.45 -9.89 5.21
C GLY A 201 7.74 -10.03 3.86
N SER A 202 8.11 -9.16 2.91
CA SER A 202 7.35 -8.96 1.66
C SER A 202 5.84 -8.70 1.89
N ALA A 203 5.46 -8.16 3.04
CA ALA A 203 4.07 -7.95 3.45
C ALA A 203 3.58 -6.57 3.04
N THR A 204 2.30 -6.43 2.69
CA THR A 204 1.70 -5.15 2.28
C THR A 204 0.51 -4.81 3.16
N ALA A 205 0.59 -3.74 3.94
CA ALA A 205 -0.49 -3.16 4.74
C ALA A 205 -0.84 -1.75 4.22
N ILE A 206 -2.05 -1.55 3.71
CA ILE A 206 -2.51 -0.26 3.17
C ILE A 206 -3.87 0.08 3.76
N GLY A 207 -3.91 1.14 4.56
CA GLY A 207 -5.10 1.69 5.21
C GLY A 207 -4.88 1.94 6.70
N PRO A 208 -5.70 2.80 7.34
CA PRO A 208 -5.61 3.04 8.77
C PRO A 208 -5.73 1.74 9.58
N VAL A 209 -4.74 1.48 10.44
CA VAL A 209 -4.70 0.29 11.30
C VAL A 209 -4.73 -1.04 10.52
N ALA A 210 -4.33 -1.03 9.24
CA ALA A 210 -4.16 -2.26 8.47
C ALA A 210 -2.93 -3.03 8.98
N CYS A 211 -3.05 -4.33 9.23
CA CYS A 211 -1.99 -5.18 9.75
C CYS A 211 -1.72 -6.35 8.80
N ALA A 212 -0.51 -6.45 8.26
CA ALA A 212 -0.04 -7.57 7.44
C ALA A 212 1.15 -8.24 8.13
N THR A 213 0.89 -9.29 8.92
CA THR A 213 1.91 -9.94 9.76
C THR A 213 2.37 -11.30 9.23
N GLY A 214 1.63 -11.91 8.30
CA GLY A 214 2.04 -13.15 7.64
C GLY A 214 3.08 -12.90 6.53
N TYR A 215 3.96 -13.87 6.27
CA TYR A 215 4.92 -13.78 5.16
C TYR A 215 4.20 -13.66 3.82
N ARG A 216 4.56 -12.64 3.01
CA ARG A 216 3.87 -12.30 1.74
C ARG A 216 2.35 -12.07 1.89
N SER A 217 1.90 -11.62 3.05
CA SER A 217 0.50 -11.27 3.28
C SER A 217 0.16 -9.89 2.70
N THR A 218 -1.10 -9.67 2.35
CA THR A 218 -1.64 -8.39 1.89
C THR A 218 -2.86 -8.01 2.69
N ALA A 219 -2.87 -6.83 3.32
CA ALA A 219 -3.97 -6.26 4.08
C ALA A 219 -4.32 -4.89 3.49
N LEU A 220 -5.50 -4.76 2.89
CA LEU A 220 -5.97 -3.53 2.23
C LEU A 220 -7.30 -3.08 2.83
N GLY A 221 -7.30 -1.91 3.48
CA GLY A 221 -8.48 -1.23 4.02
C GLY A 221 -8.36 -0.86 5.49
N VAL A 222 -9.48 -0.58 6.16
CA VAL A 222 -9.48 -0.01 7.53
C VAL A 222 -9.59 -1.13 8.56
N GLY A 223 -8.64 -1.22 9.50
CA GLY A 223 -8.69 -2.18 10.60
C GLY A 223 -8.67 -3.65 10.16
N VAL A 224 -8.14 -3.93 8.95
CA VAL A 224 -8.00 -5.29 8.44
C VAL A 224 -6.73 -5.95 8.94
N THR A 225 -6.77 -7.26 9.17
CA THR A 225 -5.62 -8.05 9.65
C THR A 225 -5.41 -9.29 8.79
N ALA A 226 -4.26 -9.39 8.13
CA ALA A 226 -3.80 -10.55 7.35
C ALA A 226 -2.69 -11.28 8.13
N ASN A 227 -3.05 -12.22 9.00
CA ASN A 227 -2.11 -12.82 9.95
C ASN A 227 -1.33 -14.02 9.40
N SER A 228 -1.86 -14.67 8.37
CA SER A 228 -1.33 -15.93 7.86
C SER A 228 -0.48 -15.72 6.61
N ASP A 229 0.49 -16.60 6.40
CA ASP A 229 1.34 -16.55 5.21
C ASP A 229 0.51 -16.66 3.93
N TYR A 230 0.87 -15.87 2.93
CA TYR A 230 0.18 -15.77 1.63
C TYR A 230 -1.30 -15.36 1.70
N SER A 231 -1.78 -14.84 2.83
CA SER A 231 -3.15 -14.35 2.95
C SER A 231 -3.35 -13.00 2.26
N THR A 232 -4.53 -12.76 1.71
CA THR A 232 -4.95 -11.45 1.19
C THR A 232 -6.28 -11.05 1.82
N VAL A 233 -6.31 -9.92 2.51
CA VAL A 233 -7.50 -9.39 3.19
C VAL A 233 -7.84 -8.02 2.63
N ILE A 234 -9.06 -7.84 2.14
CA ILE A 234 -9.50 -6.59 1.50
C ILE A 234 -10.84 -6.16 2.09
N GLY A 235 -10.89 -4.98 2.71
CA GLY A 235 -12.13 -4.34 3.13
C GLY A 235 -12.06 -3.63 4.48
N SER A 236 -12.97 -3.90 5.41
CA SER A 236 -12.99 -3.19 6.70
C SER A 236 -13.25 -4.11 7.89
N ASN A 237 -12.43 -3.97 8.93
CA ASN A 237 -12.53 -4.69 10.20
C ASN A 237 -12.47 -6.23 10.03
N LEU A 238 -11.78 -6.72 9.00
CA LEU A 238 -11.64 -8.15 8.72
C LEU A 238 -10.42 -8.75 9.41
N HIS A 239 -10.50 -10.02 9.76
CA HIS A 239 -9.38 -10.79 10.27
C HIS A 239 -9.28 -12.12 9.53
N ASP A 240 -8.15 -12.40 8.92
CA ASP A 240 -7.87 -13.68 8.28
C ASP A 240 -6.76 -14.45 9.01
N SER A 241 -7.05 -15.72 9.28
CA SER A 241 -6.15 -16.69 9.90
C SER A 241 -5.93 -17.93 9.01
N GLY A 242 -6.31 -17.88 7.74
CA GLY A 242 -6.11 -18.94 6.76
C GLY A 242 -4.77 -18.85 6.03
N TYR A 243 -4.02 -19.96 5.95
CA TYR A 243 -2.85 -20.06 5.06
C TYR A 243 -3.29 -19.98 3.59
N ASN A 244 -2.65 -19.12 2.78
CA ASN A 244 -2.95 -18.95 1.35
C ASN A 244 -4.44 -18.70 1.06
N SER A 245 -5.02 -17.80 1.83
CA SER A 245 -6.44 -17.47 1.82
C SER A 245 -6.70 -16.07 1.24
N VAL A 246 -7.93 -15.83 0.76
CA VAL A 246 -8.37 -14.51 0.30
C VAL A 246 -9.69 -14.18 1.01
N THR A 247 -9.69 -13.15 1.84
CA THR A 247 -10.86 -12.64 2.56
C THR A 247 -11.25 -11.26 2.04
N ILE A 248 -12.49 -11.08 1.56
CA ILE A 248 -12.99 -9.81 1.01
C ILE A 248 -14.33 -9.48 1.65
N GLY A 249 -14.52 -8.28 2.18
CA GLY A 249 -15.78 -7.87 2.80
C GLY A 249 -15.68 -6.80 3.89
N THR A 250 -16.70 -6.72 4.74
CA THR A 250 -16.73 -5.81 5.89
C THR A 250 -17.33 -6.55 7.07
N SER A 251 -16.80 -6.38 8.29
CA SER A 251 -17.37 -7.00 9.50
C SER A 251 -18.34 -6.10 10.27
N ASP A 252 -18.78 -4.98 9.70
CA ASP A 252 -19.81 -4.15 10.33
C ASP A 252 -21.09 -4.96 10.54
N ASP A 253 -21.47 -5.09 11.82
CA ASP A 253 -22.60 -5.85 12.38
C ASP A 253 -23.97 -5.36 11.88
N SER A 254 -23.99 -4.34 11.00
CA SER A 254 -25.18 -3.68 10.48
C SER A 254 -25.22 -3.69 8.95
N GLN A 255 -25.55 -4.86 8.38
CA GLN A 255 -26.31 -5.01 7.13
C GLN A 255 -25.90 -4.13 5.93
N VAL A 256 -24.61 -3.87 5.73
CA VAL A 256 -24.12 -3.53 4.39
C VAL A 256 -23.56 -4.84 3.82
N SER A 257 -24.39 -5.55 3.07
CA SER A 257 -23.94 -6.68 2.25
C SER A 257 -22.85 -6.19 1.30
N GLY A 258 -21.59 -6.39 1.69
CA GLY A 258 -20.48 -6.36 0.77
C GLY A 258 -20.66 -7.51 -0.22
N ASN A 259 -21.42 -7.29 -1.29
CA ASN A 259 -21.57 -8.27 -2.34
C ASN A 259 -20.22 -8.45 -3.04
N VAL A 260 -19.67 -9.66 -3.00
CA VAL A 260 -18.54 -10.02 -3.86
C VAL A 260 -19.11 -10.30 -5.25
N LEU A 261 -19.06 -9.28 -6.12
CA LEU A 261 -19.53 -9.41 -7.49
C LEU A 261 -18.43 -10.03 -8.36
N LEU A 262 -18.60 -11.30 -8.71
CA LEU A 262 -17.71 -12.04 -9.60
C LEU A 262 -18.21 -11.94 -11.05
N ALA A 263 -17.31 -11.68 -11.99
CA ALA A 263 -17.62 -11.55 -13.42
C ALA A 263 -18.77 -10.55 -13.78
N PRO A 264 -18.79 -9.31 -13.23
CA PRO A 264 -19.89 -8.35 -13.43
C PRO A 264 -20.16 -7.95 -14.88
N GLN A 265 -19.13 -7.98 -15.72
CA GLN A 265 -19.17 -7.55 -17.11
C GLN A 265 -19.29 -8.75 -18.06
N GLY A 266 -19.69 -9.91 -17.54
CA GLY A 266 -19.64 -11.20 -18.24
C GLY A 266 -18.37 -12.00 -17.90
N GLY A 267 -18.24 -13.17 -18.51
CA GLY A 267 -17.23 -14.17 -18.19
C GLY A 267 -17.78 -15.28 -17.29
N ASN A 268 -16.98 -16.32 -17.08
CA ASN A 268 -17.39 -17.54 -16.38
C ASN A 268 -16.55 -17.70 -15.10
N VAL A 269 -17.20 -18.11 -14.01
CA VAL A 269 -16.55 -18.45 -12.73
C VAL A 269 -16.29 -19.96 -12.70
N GLY A 270 -15.02 -20.34 -12.69
CA GLY A 270 -14.57 -21.71 -12.48
C GLY A 270 -14.11 -21.92 -11.04
N ILE A 271 -14.74 -22.85 -10.32
CA ILE A 271 -14.26 -23.32 -9.02
C ILE A 271 -13.62 -24.69 -9.24
N GLY A 272 -12.29 -24.76 -9.10
CA GLY A 272 -11.49 -25.96 -9.37
C GLY A 272 -11.29 -26.30 -10.86
N THR A 273 -11.61 -25.35 -11.76
CA THR A 273 -11.27 -25.40 -13.19
C THR A 273 -10.87 -24.02 -13.70
N THR A 274 -9.90 -23.97 -14.62
CA THR A 274 -9.45 -22.74 -15.29
C THR A 274 -10.16 -22.49 -16.62
N SER A 275 -10.91 -23.47 -17.12
CA SER A 275 -11.60 -23.40 -18.43
C SER A 275 -13.10 -23.70 -18.29
N PRO A 276 -13.86 -22.87 -17.54
CA PRO A 276 -15.30 -23.06 -17.40
C PRO A 276 -16.04 -22.79 -18.73
N SER A 277 -16.83 -23.75 -19.21
CA SER A 277 -17.64 -23.64 -20.44
C SER A 277 -19.01 -22.96 -20.24
N PHE A 278 -19.40 -22.74 -18.99
CA PHE A 278 -20.65 -22.08 -18.58
C PHE A 278 -20.37 -21.02 -17.51
N PRO A 279 -21.29 -20.06 -17.26
CA PRO A 279 -21.09 -18.96 -16.30
C PRO A 279 -20.67 -19.38 -14.90
N LEU A 280 -21.08 -20.56 -14.43
CA LEU A 280 -20.58 -21.17 -13.20
C LEU A 280 -20.28 -22.65 -13.46
N VAL A 281 -19.04 -23.06 -13.26
CA VAL A 281 -18.62 -24.47 -13.29
C VAL A 281 -17.88 -24.80 -12.01
N VAL A 282 -18.37 -25.82 -11.29
CA VAL A 282 -17.72 -26.37 -10.10
C VAL A 282 -17.18 -27.75 -10.45
N SER A 283 -15.87 -27.93 -10.37
CA SER A 283 -15.16 -29.15 -10.73
C SER A 283 -14.08 -29.47 -9.70
N GLY A 284 -14.21 -30.59 -9.02
CA GLY A 284 -13.28 -31.12 -8.02
C GLY A 284 -12.46 -32.28 -8.58
N ILE A 285 -11.30 -32.51 -7.97
CA ILE A 285 -10.37 -33.60 -8.29
C ILE A 285 -10.20 -34.50 -7.05
N GLY A 286 -10.35 -35.83 -7.19
CA GLY A 286 -10.12 -36.81 -6.11
C GLY A 286 -11.23 -37.88 -5.93
N THR A 287 -11.18 -38.57 -4.78
CA THR A 287 -12.17 -39.59 -4.38
C THR A 287 -12.54 -39.35 -2.92
N TYR A 288 -13.79 -38.95 -2.65
CA TYR A 288 -14.36 -38.95 -1.29
C TYR A 288 -15.39 -40.09 -1.19
N SER A 289 -15.33 -40.84 -0.09
CA SER A 289 -16.18 -42.01 0.14
C SER A 289 -17.65 -41.60 0.29
N GLY A 290 -18.47 -41.87 -0.72
CA GLY A 290 -19.94 -41.84 -0.65
C GLY A 290 -20.66 -40.59 -1.18
N TYR A 291 -19.95 -39.52 -1.51
CA TYR A 291 -20.56 -38.29 -2.05
C TYR A 291 -19.81 -37.78 -3.29
N GLY A 292 -20.53 -37.15 -4.22
CA GLY A 292 -19.90 -36.45 -5.35
C GLY A 292 -19.05 -35.27 -4.88
N LEU A 293 -17.86 -35.08 -5.49
CA LEU A 293 -16.93 -34.00 -5.12
C LEU A 293 -17.45 -32.60 -5.46
N ASN A 294 -18.27 -32.51 -6.52
CA ASN A 294 -18.84 -31.25 -6.97
C ASN A 294 -20.14 -31.03 -6.22
N GLN A 295 -20.08 -30.28 -5.12
CA GLN A 295 -21.28 -29.92 -4.38
C GLN A 295 -21.47 -28.42 -4.37
N ILE A 296 -22.73 -28.01 -4.58
CA ILE A 296 -23.22 -26.70 -4.20
C ILE A 296 -23.99 -26.92 -2.91
N GLN A 297 -23.34 -26.68 -1.77
CA GLN A 297 -23.99 -26.81 -0.47
C GLN A 297 -24.77 -25.52 -0.18
N VAL A 298 -26.09 -25.64 -0.11
CA VAL A 298 -26.97 -24.55 0.33
C VAL A 298 -27.43 -24.87 1.74
N THR A 299 -27.13 -24.00 2.69
CA THR A 299 -27.55 -24.14 4.09
C THR A 299 -28.40 -22.96 4.50
N SER A 300 -29.39 -23.21 5.35
CA SER A 300 -30.25 -22.18 5.93
C SER A 300 -30.68 -22.66 7.31
N PRO A 301 -30.55 -21.82 8.35
CA PRO A 301 -31.17 -22.09 9.65
C PRO A 301 -32.68 -21.77 9.65
N GLY A 302 -33.21 -21.23 8.54
CA GLY A 302 -34.60 -20.84 8.39
C GLY A 302 -35.52 -21.99 8.01
N THR A 303 -36.62 -21.67 7.32
CA THR A 303 -37.63 -22.64 6.90
C THR A 303 -37.12 -23.58 5.82
N GLU A 304 -36.33 -23.05 4.88
CA GLU A 304 -35.99 -23.73 3.63
C GLU A 304 -34.55 -23.40 3.21
N ALA A 305 -33.91 -24.37 2.58
CA ALA A 305 -32.62 -24.23 1.90
C ALA A 305 -32.75 -24.78 0.49
N GLY A 306 -32.40 -24.01 -0.55
CA GLY A 306 -32.60 -24.47 -1.90
C GLY A 306 -32.03 -23.60 -3.00
N ILE A 307 -32.23 -24.09 -4.23
CA ILE A 307 -31.84 -23.43 -5.47
C ILE A 307 -33.12 -22.97 -6.17
N ASN A 308 -33.15 -21.71 -6.59
CA ASN A 308 -34.22 -21.15 -7.40
C ASN A 308 -33.86 -21.19 -8.88
N LEU A 309 -34.75 -21.75 -9.70
CA LEU A 309 -34.62 -21.87 -11.14
C LEU A 309 -35.70 -20.99 -11.77
N ILE A 310 -35.31 -19.80 -12.22
CA ILE A 310 -36.23 -18.82 -12.80
C ILE A 310 -36.01 -18.78 -14.31
N ASN A 311 -37.07 -19.06 -15.08
CA ASN A 311 -37.12 -18.70 -16.49
C ASN A 311 -38.00 -17.47 -16.67
N THR A 312 -37.43 -16.37 -17.15
CA THR A 312 -38.11 -15.08 -17.38
C THR A 312 -38.62 -14.91 -18.81
N GLY A 313 -38.37 -15.87 -19.70
CA GLY A 313 -38.93 -15.87 -21.05
C GLY A 313 -40.45 -16.02 -21.06
N PRO A 314 -41.13 -15.75 -22.19
CA PRO A 314 -42.58 -15.96 -22.32
C PRO A 314 -43.00 -17.39 -21.94
N GLY A 315 -43.94 -17.51 -21.01
CA GLY A 315 -44.39 -18.82 -20.47
C GLY A 315 -43.42 -19.46 -19.47
N GLY A 316 -42.33 -18.77 -19.10
CA GLY A 316 -41.38 -19.19 -18.10
C GLY A 316 -42.00 -19.32 -16.71
N ARG A 317 -41.36 -20.14 -15.87
CA ARG A 317 -41.80 -20.41 -14.50
C ARG A 317 -40.61 -20.33 -13.56
N SER A 318 -40.92 -20.15 -12.28
CA SER A 318 -39.93 -20.22 -11.20
C SER A 318 -40.15 -21.51 -10.43
N TYR A 319 -39.16 -22.38 -10.41
CA TYR A 319 -39.18 -23.61 -9.62
C TYR A 319 -38.10 -23.56 -8.53
N ASN A 320 -38.45 -24.01 -7.34
CA ASN A 320 -37.48 -24.22 -6.27
C ASN A 320 -37.17 -25.71 -6.14
N LEU A 321 -35.89 -26.04 -5.99
CA LEU A 321 -35.42 -27.33 -5.48
C LEU A 321 -34.91 -27.06 -4.06
N PHE A 322 -35.60 -27.59 -3.06
CA PHE A 322 -35.31 -27.22 -1.67
C PHE A 322 -35.56 -28.36 -0.69
N SER A 323 -34.90 -28.27 0.46
CA SER A 323 -35.25 -29.04 1.66
C SER A 323 -35.98 -28.16 2.67
N THR A 324 -36.82 -28.77 3.49
CA THR A 324 -37.61 -28.08 4.52
C THR A 324 -37.14 -28.41 5.93
N SER A 325 -37.17 -27.41 6.81
CA SER A 325 -37.03 -27.59 8.25
C SER A 325 -38.40 -27.73 8.92
N ASP A 326 -38.43 -28.15 10.19
CA ASP A 326 -39.67 -28.38 10.95
C ASP A 326 -40.57 -27.15 11.09
N ILE A 327 -40.01 -25.95 10.89
CA ILE A 327 -40.73 -24.68 10.92
C ILE A 327 -41.26 -24.23 9.56
N SER A 328 -41.03 -24.99 8.48
CA SER A 328 -41.63 -24.69 7.17
C SER A 328 -43.14 -24.89 7.22
N GLY A 329 -43.88 -24.03 6.53
CA GLY A 329 -45.34 -24.10 6.43
C GLY A 329 -45.86 -25.37 5.73
N VAL A 330 -44.98 -26.10 5.04
CA VAL A 330 -45.30 -27.39 4.40
C VAL A 330 -44.80 -28.60 5.21
N GLY A 331 -44.25 -28.40 6.41
CA GLY A 331 -43.72 -29.45 7.29
C GLY A 331 -42.26 -29.83 7.02
N GLY A 332 -41.58 -30.35 8.04
CA GLY A 332 -40.14 -30.59 8.04
C GLY A 332 -39.64 -31.89 7.42
N GLY A 333 -38.35 -31.90 7.10
CA GLY A 333 -37.62 -33.08 6.64
C GLY A 333 -37.97 -33.53 5.22
N LYS A 334 -38.46 -32.62 4.38
CA LYS A 334 -38.90 -32.94 3.01
C LYS A 334 -37.88 -32.46 1.99
N PHE A 335 -37.73 -33.19 0.90
CA PHE A 335 -37.14 -32.71 -0.35
C PHE A 335 -38.25 -32.40 -1.35
N MET A 336 -38.23 -31.22 -1.95
CA MET A 336 -39.37 -30.72 -2.74
C MET A 336 -38.95 -30.04 -4.02
N ILE A 337 -39.79 -30.22 -5.06
CA ILE A 337 -39.84 -29.35 -6.24
C ILE A 337 -41.13 -28.53 -6.13
N GLY A 338 -40.98 -27.25 -5.83
CA GLY A 338 -42.08 -26.30 -5.69
C GLY A 338 -42.17 -25.36 -6.90
N ASP A 339 -43.37 -25.06 -7.32
CA ASP A 339 -43.68 -24.03 -8.31
C ASP A 339 -43.85 -22.70 -7.60
N ALA A 340 -42.75 -21.96 -7.48
CA ALA A 340 -42.66 -20.70 -6.75
C ALA A 340 -43.58 -19.62 -7.33
N ALA A 341 -43.89 -19.71 -8.63
CA ALA A 341 -44.74 -18.73 -9.30
C ALA A 341 -46.19 -18.75 -8.78
N ILE A 342 -46.65 -19.88 -8.25
CA ILE A 342 -48.03 -20.05 -7.74
C ILE A 342 -48.10 -20.70 -6.35
N GLY A 343 -46.96 -20.98 -5.70
CA GLY A 343 -46.91 -21.55 -4.35
C GLY A 343 -47.40 -23.00 -4.25
N VAL A 344 -47.18 -23.82 -5.28
CA VAL A 344 -47.70 -25.22 -5.32
C VAL A 344 -46.57 -26.23 -5.32
N SER A 345 -46.66 -27.27 -4.49
CA SER A 345 -45.74 -28.41 -4.51
C SER A 345 -46.03 -29.33 -5.70
N ARG A 346 -45.03 -29.58 -6.54
CA ARG A 346 -45.15 -30.48 -7.70
C ARG A 346 -44.71 -31.88 -7.35
N LEU A 347 -43.58 -32.00 -6.68
CA LEU A 347 -43.01 -33.25 -6.20
C LEU A 347 -42.57 -33.07 -4.75
N THR A 348 -42.89 -34.06 -3.92
CA THR A 348 -42.46 -34.13 -2.52
C THR A 348 -41.85 -35.49 -2.24
N ILE A 349 -40.72 -35.53 -1.53
CA ILE A 349 -40.22 -36.72 -0.86
C ILE A 349 -40.19 -36.40 0.63
N ASN A 350 -41.02 -37.07 1.42
CA ASN A 350 -41.07 -36.80 2.87
C ASN A 350 -39.93 -37.52 3.63
N ALA A 351 -39.80 -37.24 4.91
CA ALA A 351 -38.76 -37.83 5.78
C ALA A 351 -38.81 -39.37 5.85
N SER A 352 -39.96 -39.99 5.57
CA SER A 352 -40.13 -41.45 5.50
C SER A 352 -39.78 -42.05 4.12
N GLY A 353 -39.34 -41.21 3.17
CA GLY A 353 -38.99 -41.60 1.82
C GLY A 353 -40.19 -41.89 0.91
N ASN A 354 -41.38 -41.40 1.25
CA ASN A 354 -42.57 -41.51 0.40
C ASN A 354 -42.59 -40.38 -0.62
N VAL A 355 -42.99 -40.69 -1.86
CA VAL A 355 -43.03 -39.74 -2.98
C VAL A 355 -44.46 -39.28 -3.26
N GLY A 356 -44.70 -37.98 -3.21
CA GLY A 356 -45.96 -37.34 -3.58
C GLY A 356 -45.83 -36.58 -4.90
N LEU A 357 -46.74 -36.80 -5.84
CA LEU A 357 -46.92 -35.98 -7.03
C LEU A 357 -48.18 -35.12 -6.86
N GLY A 358 -47.98 -33.81 -6.69
CA GLY A 358 -49.06 -32.88 -6.31
C GLY A 358 -49.58 -33.05 -4.88
N ILE A 359 -48.86 -33.79 -4.03
CA ILE A 359 -49.23 -34.10 -2.64
C ILE A 359 -48.05 -33.74 -1.73
N ILE A 360 -48.33 -33.04 -0.63
CA ILE A 360 -47.32 -32.54 0.32
C ILE A 360 -46.99 -33.57 1.41
N ASP A 361 -47.98 -34.37 1.82
CA ASP A 361 -47.85 -35.38 2.88
C ASP A 361 -48.23 -36.76 2.34
N PRO A 362 -47.39 -37.37 1.47
CA PRO A 362 -47.69 -38.70 0.93
C PRO A 362 -47.70 -39.75 2.04
N THR A 363 -48.83 -40.44 2.17
CA THR A 363 -49.08 -41.51 3.14
C THR A 363 -48.61 -42.87 2.63
N GLU A 364 -48.59 -43.03 1.30
CA GLU A 364 -48.12 -44.23 0.61
C GLU A 364 -46.76 -44.01 -0.06
N LYS A 365 -46.05 -45.09 -0.42
CA LYS A 365 -44.71 -44.99 -1.03
C LYS A 365 -44.68 -44.14 -2.31
N LEU A 366 -45.74 -44.21 -3.10
CA LEU A 366 -46.02 -43.31 -4.21
C LEU A 366 -47.50 -42.91 -4.13
N GLU A 367 -47.76 -41.62 -4.01
CA GLU A 367 -49.12 -41.06 -3.98
C GLU A 367 -49.23 -39.96 -5.04
N VAL A 368 -50.28 -40.01 -5.86
CA VAL A 368 -50.46 -39.08 -6.99
C VAL A 368 -51.83 -38.41 -6.88
N ALA A 369 -51.84 -37.08 -6.80
CA ALA A 369 -53.06 -36.30 -6.91
C ALA A 369 -53.48 -36.19 -8.38
N GLY A 370 -54.25 -37.17 -8.84
CA GLY A 370 -54.85 -37.18 -10.17
C GLY A 370 -54.61 -38.47 -10.95
N ASN A 371 -54.78 -38.39 -12.27
CA ASN A 371 -54.71 -39.54 -13.16
C ASN A 371 -53.24 -39.92 -13.47
N ILE A 372 -52.99 -41.22 -13.59
CA ILE A 372 -51.72 -41.77 -14.05
C ILE A 372 -51.90 -42.34 -15.46
N LYS A 373 -51.14 -41.83 -16.43
CA LYS A 373 -51.05 -42.42 -17.77
C LYS A 373 -49.75 -43.20 -17.89
N ALA A 374 -49.83 -44.53 -17.85
CA ALA A 374 -48.70 -45.42 -18.07
C ALA A 374 -48.69 -45.93 -19.52
N SER A 375 -47.55 -45.82 -20.22
CA SER A 375 -47.39 -46.38 -21.58
C SER A 375 -47.00 -47.85 -21.58
N GLY A 376 -46.73 -48.42 -20.41
CA GLY A 376 -46.45 -49.84 -20.19
C GLY A 376 -47.33 -50.43 -19.09
N SER A 377 -47.11 -51.70 -18.76
CA SER A 377 -47.85 -52.38 -17.70
C SER A 377 -47.51 -51.81 -16.33
N VAL A 378 -48.54 -51.64 -15.49
CA VAL A 378 -48.36 -51.42 -14.04
C VAL A 378 -48.39 -52.80 -13.38
N SER A 379 -47.25 -53.24 -12.84
CA SER A 379 -47.14 -54.52 -12.13
C SER A 379 -47.17 -54.29 -10.63
N ALA A 380 -48.06 -55.00 -9.95
CA ALA A 380 -48.16 -55.03 -8.51
C ALA A 380 -48.22 -56.50 -8.07
N PRO A 381 -47.07 -57.13 -7.78
CA PRO A 381 -46.96 -58.58 -7.61
C PRO A 381 -47.68 -59.10 -6.36
N THR A 382 -47.91 -58.22 -5.39
CA THR A 382 -48.75 -58.50 -4.23
C THR A 382 -49.79 -57.39 -4.12
N MET A 383 -51.05 -57.75 -4.32
CA MET A 383 -52.18 -56.85 -4.08
C MET A 383 -53.14 -57.54 -3.14
N THR A 384 -53.47 -56.89 -2.02
CA THR A 384 -54.53 -57.38 -1.13
C THR A 384 -55.86 -57.25 -1.85
N ALA A 385 -56.67 -58.32 -1.85
CA ALA A 385 -58.00 -58.31 -2.45
C ALA A 385 -58.82 -57.10 -1.95
N GLY A 386 -59.45 -56.38 -2.88
CA GLY A 386 -60.21 -55.16 -2.60
C GLY A 386 -59.42 -53.83 -2.71
N LYS A 387 -58.09 -53.86 -2.86
CA LYS A 387 -57.28 -52.64 -3.12
C LYS A 387 -57.13 -52.27 -4.61
N ILE A 388 -57.57 -53.12 -5.53
CA ILE A 388 -57.67 -52.80 -6.96
C ILE A 388 -59.11 -52.40 -7.26
N ARG A 389 -59.33 -51.13 -7.59
CA ARG A 389 -60.54 -50.67 -8.27
C ARG A 389 -60.12 -50.13 -9.63
N VAL A 390 -60.40 -50.88 -10.69
CA VAL A 390 -60.02 -50.51 -12.07
C VAL A 390 -61.08 -49.62 -12.74
N ALA A 391 -62.32 -49.63 -12.22
CA ALA A 391 -63.36 -48.68 -12.60
C ALA A 391 -64.33 -48.41 -11.44
N GLU A 392 -64.83 -47.17 -11.35
CA GLU A 392 -65.84 -46.74 -10.37
C GLU A 392 -67.28 -46.90 -10.93
N SER A 393 -67.43 -46.82 -12.26
CA SER A 393 -68.59 -47.22 -13.06
C SER A 393 -68.20 -47.28 -14.55
N GLY A 394 -68.83 -48.15 -15.36
CA GLY A 394 -68.58 -48.29 -16.80
C GLY A 394 -67.86 -49.59 -17.20
N ASP A 395 -67.83 -49.89 -18.50
CA ASP A 395 -67.17 -51.09 -19.03
C ASP A 395 -65.65 -50.99 -18.92
N LEU A 396 -65.05 -52.04 -18.37
CA LEU A 396 -63.61 -52.19 -18.29
C LEU A 396 -63.08 -52.68 -19.64
N SER A 397 -62.61 -51.76 -20.49
CA SER A 397 -61.92 -52.15 -21.73
C SER A 397 -60.48 -52.59 -21.40
N MET A 398 -60.35 -53.82 -20.91
CA MET A 398 -59.07 -54.52 -20.85
C MET A 398 -58.90 -55.30 -22.15
N GLY A 399 -57.66 -55.46 -22.62
CA GLY A 399 -57.35 -56.43 -23.67
C GLY A 399 -57.52 -57.87 -23.16
N GLU A 400 -56.66 -58.78 -23.60
CA GLU A 400 -56.67 -60.16 -23.11
C GLU A 400 -56.29 -60.22 -21.62
N PHE A 401 -57.21 -60.72 -20.78
CA PHE A 401 -56.94 -61.01 -19.37
C PHE A 401 -56.44 -62.45 -19.25
N THR A 402 -55.12 -62.64 -19.09
CA THR A 402 -54.53 -63.96 -18.83
C THR A 402 -54.24 -64.08 -17.33
N ALA A 403 -55.13 -64.71 -16.57
CA ALA A 403 -54.78 -65.19 -15.23
C ALA A 403 -53.96 -66.48 -15.37
N VAL A 404 -52.70 -66.46 -14.92
CA VAL A 404 -51.92 -67.70 -14.75
C VAL A 404 -52.07 -68.12 -13.29
N PRO A 405 -52.84 -69.18 -12.97
CA PRO A 405 -52.97 -69.66 -11.61
C PRO A 405 -51.60 -70.12 -11.11
N GLU A 406 -51.24 -69.73 -9.89
CA GLU A 406 -50.04 -70.24 -9.23
C GLU A 406 -50.18 -71.76 -9.05
N GLY A 407 -49.37 -72.54 -9.76
CA GLY A 407 -49.27 -73.99 -9.58
C GLY A 407 -49.71 -74.90 -10.74
N GLN A 408 -50.04 -74.41 -11.94
CA GLN A 408 -50.20 -75.31 -13.10
C GLN A 408 -48.87 -75.52 -13.87
N PRO A 409 -48.49 -76.77 -14.19
CA PRO A 409 -47.32 -77.03 -15.04
C PRO A 409 -47.56 -76.43 -16.43
N ALA A 410 -46.49 -75.93 -17.06
CA ALA A 410 -46.55 -75.41 -18.42
C ALA A 410 -47.25 -76.41 -19.36
N PRO A 411 -48.16 -75.96 -20.25
CA PRO A 411 -48.87 -76.85 -21.15
C PRO A 411 -47.86 -77.60 -22.03
N ALA A 412 -47.98 -78.92 -22.06
CA ALA A 412 -47.22 -79.75 -22.98
C ALA A 412 -47.65 -79.41 -24.41
N PHE A 413 -46.65 -79.15 -25.26
CA PHE A 413 -46.79 -78.77 -26.67
C PHE A 413 -47.71 -79.66 -27.49
#